data_AF-A0A396NMZ4-F1
#
_entry.id   AF-A0A396NMZ4-F1
#
_cell.length_a   1.000
_cell.length_b   1.000
_cell.length_c   1.000
_cell.angle_alpha   90.00
_cell.angle_beta   90.00
_cell.angle_gamma   90.00
#
_symmetry.space_group_name_H-M   'P 1'
#
loop_
_entity.id
_entity.type
_entity.pdbx_description
1 polymer ?
#
loop_
_entity_poly.entity_id
_entity_poly.type
_entity_poly.pdbx_seq_one_letter_code
_entity_poly.pdbx_strand_id
1 'polypeptide(L)'
;MGNNCQVPTPQKYANELLDCIGYTHGLYDKSVLENSCGEGNILKEIVRRYITSSLEDGYSNEQIIVGLENHITGYDIDHKCITKCIDTLNAVAKEYGLTGIRWNICKQDYLKCKKNSFHFIIGNPPYITYHDLSTEHRIFLKENFETCKEGRFDYCYAFIEAGLRDLADDGKLAYLIPYSVIRNKHAEKVRMLIKEYLKGIIDYKGIQLFPKILTSSIIIMCNKENNDNIYYWSKKDGVQKNLSKESLIGKWIFDKEQEESLRRFGDYFKVSNSVATLYNDAFVFEAKEEDDLFFYLQDGKIEKDLVFDAVSVKSEKKYQKSEKRDKIIFPYKIIGKKIFSYSEKEFRQTFPECYAYLLKNKDKLLKRKSSEGVQWFEYGRVQAINSIFVEKLIMSVVITNNVNVYNAGIDTIPYAGVFIRTLDEYKSGLNEAKEILQSKSFYEYIKKCGTPTTTSSYRISVTDIENYYF
;
A
#
# COMPACT_ATOMS: atom_id res chain seq x y z
N MET A 1 -4.86 -11.01 -17.57
CA MET A 1 -4.10 -10.35 -16.47
C MET A 1 -2.84 -9.77 -17.08
N GLY A 2 -2.48 -8.53 -16.75
CA GLY A 2 -1.33 -7.87 -17.39
C GLY A 2 0.00 -8.56 -17.06
N ASN A 3 0.91 -8.62 -18.03
CA ASN A 3 2.25 -9.22 -17.99
C ASN A 3 3.21 -8.70 -16.89
N ASN A 4 2.75 -7.88 -15.94
CA ASN A 4 3.58 -7.22 -14.93
C ASN A 4 3.58 -7.91 -13.55
N CYS A 5 2.91 -9.06 -13.38
CA CYS A 5 2.71 -9.69 -12.06
C CYS A 5 3.56 -10.95 -11.78
N GLN A 6 4.39 -11.40 -12.71
CA GLN A 6 5.30 -12.53 -12.49
C GLN A 6 6.73 -12.01 -12.43
N VAL A 7 7.25 -11.82 -11.21
CA VAL A 7 8.64 -11.46 -11.01
C VAL A 7 9.35 -12.62 -10.31
N PRO A 8 10.28 -13.31 -10.98
CA PRO A 8 11.08 -14.37 -10.40
C PRO A 8 11.76 -13.92 -9.11
N THR A 9 11.62 -14.69 -8.04
CA THR A 9 12.35 -14.46 -6.79
C THR A 9 13.84 -14.68 -7.02
N PRO A 10 14.72 -13.67 -6.85
CA PRO A 10 16.16 -13.86 -6.99
C PRO A 10 16.69 -14.91 -6.02
N GLN A 11 17.68 -15.70 -6.47
CA GLN A 11 18.23 -16.83 -5.71
C GLN A 11 18.68 -16.45 -4.29
N LYS A 12 19.26 -15.25 -4.11
CA LYS A 12 19.66 -14.75 -2.79
C LYS A 12 18.48 -14.73 -1.79
N TYR A 13 17.31 -14.25 -2.23
CA TYR A 13 16.13 -14.13 -1.38
C TYR A 13 15.39 -15.47 -1.25
N ALA A 14 15.47 -16.34 -2.26
CA ALA A 14 15.01 -17.72 -2.13
C ALA A 14 15.79 -18.45 -1.02
N ASN A 15 17.12 -18.38 -1.04
CA ASN A 15 17.94 -18.96 0.04
C ASN A 15 17.61 -18.35 1.40
N GLU A 16 17.47 -17.03 1.48
CA GLU A 16 17.13 -16.35 2.73
C GLU A 16 15.76 -16.77 3.31
N LEU A 17 14.77 -17.05 2.46
CA LEU A 17 13.48 -17.61 2.88
C LEU A 17 13.62 -19.00 3.50
N LEU A 18 14.51 -19.84 2.97
CA LEU A 18 14.75 -21.20 3.47
C LEU A 18 15.58 -21.16 4.76
N ASP A 19 16.61 -20.31 4.80
CA ASP A 19 17.53 -20.16 5.94
C ASP A 19 16.81 -19.67 7.19
N CYS A 20 15.94 -18.67 7.05
CA CYS A 20 15.33 -17.98 8.19
C CYS A 20 14.35 -18.86 8.98
N ILE A 21 13.86 -19.95 8.38
CA ILE A 21 13.02 -20.95 9.06
C ILE A 21 13.74 -22.28 9.30
N GLY A 22 15.02 -22.38 8.93
CA GLY A 22 15.84 -23.57 9.15
C GLY A 22 15.45 -24.75 8.25
N TYR A 23 15.12 -24.50 6.98
CA TYR A 23 14.97 -25.57 5.97
C TYR A 23 16.36 -26.01 5.49
N THR A 24 17.03 -26.85 6.29
CA THR A 24 18.44 -27.24 6.08
C THR A 24 18.67 -28.75 6.13
N HIS A 25 18.42 -29.42 7.27
CA HIS A 25 18.70 -30.85 7.50
C HIS A 25 17.46 -31.61 8.02
N GLY A 26 17.46 -32.94 7.98
CA GLY A 26 16.36 -33.77 8.46
C GLY A 26 15.05 -33.55 7.69
N LEU A 27 15.14 -33.44 6.36
CA LEU A 27 14.04 -32.97 5.51
C LEU A 27 13.21 -34.09 4.89
N TYR A 28 13.67 -35.34 4.91
CA TYR A 28 13.08 -36.44 4.16
C TYR A 28 11.56 -36.62 4.38
N ASP A 29 11.09 -36.62 5.64
CA ASP A 29 9.66 -36.77 5.95
C ASP A 29 8.90 -35.43 6.07
N LYS A 30 9.51 -34.31 5.65
CA LYS A 30 8.96 -32.96 5.85
C LYS A 30 8.29 -32.43 4.59
N SER A 31 6.95 -32.35 4.65
CA SER A 31 6.13 -31.73 3.61
C SER A 31 6.36 -30.22 3.48
N VAL A 32 6.50 -29.74 2.25
CA VAL A 32 6.72 -28.34 1.91
C VAL A 32 5.79 -27.87 0.78
N LEU A 33 5.32 -26.63 0.91
CA LEU A 33 4.43 -25.96 -0.04
C LEU A 33 5.03 -24.65 -0.55
N GLU A 34 5.04 -24.47 -1.88
CA GLU A 34 5.10 -23.16 -2.53
C GLU A 34 3.77 -22.90 -3.28
N ASN A 35 2.94 -22.00 -2.77
CA ASN A 35 1.55 -21.83 -3.22
C ASN A 35 1.35 -20.86 -4.41
N SER A 36 2.45 -20.36 -4.98
CA SER A 36 2.47 -19.44 -6.12
C SER A 36 3.83 -19.57 -6.84
N CYS A 37 4.14 -20.78 -7.30
CA CYS A 37 5.52 -21.17 -7.60
C CYS A 37 6.12 -20.56 -8.87
N GLY A 38 5.30 -20.01 -9.77
CA GLY A 38 5.77 -19.42 -11.01
C GLY A 38 6.67 -20.37 -11.79
N GLU A 39 7.88 -19.91 -12.14
CA GLU A 39 8.88 -20.72 -12.85
C GLU A 39 9.74 -21.59 -11.91
N GLY A 40 9.41 -21.71 -10.62
CA GLY A 40 10.07 -22.62 -9.68
C GLY A 40 11.36 -22.09 -9.03
N ASN A 41 11.51 -20.76 -8.90
CA ASN A 41 12.77 -20.18 -8.39
C ASN A 41 13.03 -20.43 -6.91
N ILE A 42 11.99 -20.62 -6.09
CA ILE A 42 12.13 -21.03 -4.69
C ILE A 42 12.13 -22.56 -4.61
N LEU A 43 11.18 -23.23 -5.28
CA LEU A 43 11.13 -24.69 -5.40
C LEU A 43 12.45 -25.35 -5.83
N LYS A 44 13.23 -24.75 -6.74
CA LYS A 44 14.53 -25.31 -7.14
C LYS A 44 15.53 -25.39 -5.98
N GLU A 45 15.51 -24.41 -5.07
CA GLU A 45 16.37 -24.40 -3.88
C GLU A 45 15.83 -25.35 -2.81
N ILE A 46 14.50 -25.47 -2.69
CA ILE A 46 13.83 -26.46 -1.84
C ILE A 46 14.26 -27.87 -2.26
N VAL A 47 14.12 -28.22 -3.55
CA VAL A 47 14.52 -29.52 -4.11
C VAL A 47 16.00 -29.78 -3.88
N ARG A 48 16.87 -28.81 -4.15
CA ARG A 48 18.32 -28.93 -3.93
C ARG A 48 18.64 -29.29 -2.48
N ARG A 49 18.07 -28.57 -1.51
CA ARG A 49 18.31 -28.84 -0.07
C ARG A 49 17.68 -30.13 0.40
N TYR A 50 16.49 -30.47 -0.09
CA TYR A 50 15.83 -31.75 0.22
C TYR A 50 16.69 -32.94 -0.21
N ILE A 51 17.20 -32.93 -1.45
CA ILE A 51 18.05 -34.01 -1.98
C ILE A 51 19.35 -34.10 -1.16
N THR A 52 20.04 -32.98 -0.95
CA THR A 52 21.29 -32.95 -0.18
C THR A 52 21.09 -33.49 1.24
N SER A 53 20.08 -32.98 1.96
CA SER A 53 19.71 -33.43 3.31
C SER A 53 19.39 -34.92 3.36
N SER A 54 18.60 -35.42 2.40
CA SER A 54 18.23 -36.84 2.36
C SER A 54 19.42 -37.76 2.04
N LEU A 55 20.37 -37.31 1.20
CA LEU A 55 21.61 -38.06 0.95
C LEU A 55 22.50 -38.09 2.20
N GLU A 56 22.60 -36.99 2.93
CA GLU A 56 23.32 -36.89 4.21
C GLU A 56 22.72 -37.83 5.27
N ASP A 57 21.39 -37.95 5.29
CA ASP A 57 20.65 -38.84 6.19
C ASP A 57 20.69 -40.32 5.75
N GLY A 58 21.32 -40.63 4.60
CA GLY A 58 21.57 -42.00 4.12
C GLY A 58 20.45 -42.65 3.32
N TYR A 59 19.50 -41.87 2.80
CA TYR A 59 18.41 -42.39 1.95
C TYR A 59 18.88 -42.74 0.53
N SER A 60 18.32 -43.79 -0.06
CA SER A 60 18.60 -44.20 -1.43
C SER A 60 17.98 -43.24 -2.46
N ASN A 61 18.49 -43.27 -3.70
CA ASN A 61 17.93 -42.46 -4.78
C ASN A 61 16.45 -42.75 -5.03
N GLU A 62 16.02 -44.01 -4.92
CA GLU A 62 14.62 -44.41 -5.08
C GLU A 62 13.75 -43.82 -3.97
N GLN A 63 14.23 -43.85 -2.73
CA GLN A 63 13.56 -43.24 -1.59
C GLN A 63 13.44 -41.72 -1.78
N ILE A 64 14.52 -41.07 -2.20
CA ILE A 64 14.54 -39.62 -2.46
C ILE A 64 13.53 -39.26 -3.56
N ILE A 65 13.48 -40.01 -4.66
CA ILE A 65 12.50 -39.79 -5.73
C ILE A 65 11.07 -39.86 -5.19
N VAL A 66 10.73 -40.91 -4.44
CA VAL A 66 9.39 -41.05 -3.83
C VAL A 66 9.10 -39.90 -2.88
N GLY A 67 10.07 -39.47 -2.08
CA GLY A 67 9.94 -38.35 -1.18
C GLY A 67 9.71 -37.01 -1.90
N LEU A 68 10.44 -36.75 -3.00
CA LEU A 68 10.22 -35.56 -3.85
C LEU A 68 8.81 -35.53 -4.43
N GLU A 69 8.26 -36.67 -4.87
CA GLU A 69 6.89 -36.77 -5.40
C GLU A 69 5.83 -36.49 -4.33
N ASN A 70 6.06 -36.94 -3.08
CA ASN A 70 5.06 -36.90 -2.01
C ASN A 70 5.13 -35.64 -1.14
N HIS A 71 6.32 -35.09 -0.92
CA HIS A 71 6.55 -34.06 0.09
C HIS A 71 6.73 -32.66 -0.49
N ILE A 72 6.98 -32.50 -1.80
CA ILE A 72 7.14 -31.19 -2.42
C ILE A 72 5.90 -30.85 -3.25
N THR A 73 5.15 -29.84 -2.81
CA THR A 73 3.92 -29.39 -3.47
C THR A 73 4.07 -27.96 -4.00
N GLY A 74 3.66 -27.74 -5.25
CA GLY A 74 3.62 -26.42 -5.86
C GLY A 74 2.25 -26.10 -6.48
N TYR A 75 1.83 -24.84 -6.44
CA TYR A 75 0.65 -24.37 -7.17
C TYR A 75 0.97 -23.16 -8.03
N ASP A 76 0.44 -23.12 -9.24
CA ASP A 76 0.32 -21.91 -10.05
C ASP A 76 -0.93 -21.99 -10.95
N ILE A 77 -1.42 -20.85 -11.44
CA ILE A 77 -2.54 -20.81 -12.39
C ILE A 77 -2.04 -20.77 -13.85
N ASP A 78 -0.80 -20.34 -14.08
CA ASP A 78 -0.23 -20.20 -15.41
C ASP A 78 0.46 -21.50 -15.85
N HIS A 79 -0.13 -22.15 -16.86
CA HIS A 79 0.41 -23.36 -17.45
C HIS A 79 1.84 -23.18 -17.97
N LYS A 80 2.19 -22.03 -18.54
CA LYS A 80 3.54 -21.79 -19.07
C LYS A 80 4.58 -21.77 -17.95
N CYS A 81 4.24 -21.14 -16.83
CA CYS A 81 5.07 -21.13 -15.63
C CYS A 81 5.27 -22.54 -15.08
N ILE A 82 4.20 -23.33 -14.99
CA ILE A 82 4.28 -24.72 -14.51
C ILE A 82 5.18 -25.58 -15.38
N THR A 83 5.07 -25.50 -16.71
CA THR A 83 5.96 -26.24 -17.61
C THR A 83 7.43 -25.90 -17.34
N LYS A 84 7.76 -24.60 -17.25
CA LYS A 84 9.12 -24.15 -16.92
C LYS A 84 9.57 -24.55 -15.52
N CYS A 85 8.66 -24.55 -14.55
CA CYS A 85 8.93 -25.00 -13.19
C CYS A 85 9.37 -26.47 -13.21
N ILE A 86 8.60 -27.34 -13.87
CA ILE A 86 8.93 -28.76 -14.01
C ILE A 86 10.28 -28.95 -14.70
N ASP A 87 10.57 -28.21 -15.78
CA ASP A 87 11.88 -28.26 -16.46
C ASP A 87 13.03 -27.85 -15.53
N THR A 88 12.81 -26.80 -14.72
CA THR A 88 13.78 -26.32 -13.74
C THR A 88 14.04 -27.38 -12.65
N LEU A 89 12.99 -28.01 -12.13
CA LEU A 89 13.12 -29.04 -11.11
C LEU A 89 13.80 -30.31 -11.64
N ASN A 90 13.46 -30.72 -12.86
CA ASN A 90 14.14 -31.82 -13.56
C ASN A 90 15.64 -31.52 -13.76
N ALA A 91 16.00 -30.28 -14.12
CA ALA A 91 17.40 -29.90 -14.28
C ALA A 91 18.16 -30.02 -12.95
N VAL A 92 17.60 -29.55 -11.84
CA VAL A 92 18.21 -29.70 -10.51
C VAL A 92 18.33 -31.16 -10.13
N ALA A 93 17.27 -31.96 -10.24
CA ALA A 93 17.30 -33.38 -9.89
C ALA A 93 18.36 -34.16 -10.70
N LYS A 94 18.53 -33.81 -11.98
CA LYS A 94 19.54 -34.41 -12.86
C LYS A 94 20.98 -34.12 -12.41
N GLU A 95 21.24 -32.97 -11.77
CA GLU A 95 22.56 -32.68 -11.17
C GLU A 95 22.96 -33.74 -10.11
N TYR A 96 21.97 -34.40 -9.49
CA TYR A 96 22.14 -35.46 -8.51
C TYR A 96 21.94 -36.87 -9.09
N GLY A 97 21.80 -37.01 -10.41
CA GLY A 97 21.56 -38.29 -11.08
C GLY A 97 20.13 -38.83 -10.92
N LEU A 98 19.19 -38.01 -10.44
CA LEU A 98 17.79 -38.40 -10.27
C LEU A 98 16.97 -38.04 -11.50
N THR A 99 16.14 -38.96 -11.98
CA THR A 99 15.27 -38.78 -13.16
C THR A 99 13.93 -39.48 -12.97
N GLY A 100 12.95 -39.16 -13.82
CA GLY A 100 11.64 -39.83 -13.80
C GLY A 100 10.71 -39.42 -12.65
N ILE A 101 11.03 -38.32 -11.95
CA ILE A 101 10.23 -37.81 -10.83
C ILE A 101 8.90 -37.26 -11.33
N ARG A 102 7.79 -37.70 -10.73
CA ARG A 102 6.46 -37.14 -10.96
C ARG A 102 6.19 -35.99 -9.99
N TRP A 103 6.56 -34.78 -10.40
CA TRP A 103 6.39 -33.59 -9.58
C TRP A 103 4.93 -33.28 -9.26
N ASN A 104 4.63 -33.02 -7.98
CA ASN A 104 3.33 -32.55 -7.52
C ASN A 104 3.19 -31.02 -7.69
N ILE A 105 3.24 -30.57 -8.94
CA ILE A 105 3.04 -29.15 -9.33
C ILE A 105 1.69 -29.02 -10.02
N CYS A 106 0.75 -28.37 -9.33
CA CYS A 106 -0.65 -28.33 -9.68
C CYS A 106 -1.03 -27.04 -10.43
N LYS A 107 -1.68 -27.19 -11.59
CA LYS A 107 -2.33 -26.08 -12.30
C LYS A 107 -3.68 -25.75 -11.66
N GLN A 108 -3.65 -25.01 -10.56
CA GLN A 108 -4.85 -24.67 -9.81
C GLN A 108 -4.67 -23.36 -9.02
N ASP A 109 -5.78 -22.65 -8.82
CA ASP A 109 -5.84 -21.53 -7.89
C ASP A 109 -5.78 -22.06 -6.45
N TYR A 110 -4.62 -21.86 -5.80
CA TYR A 110 -4.37 -22.30 -4.42
C TYR A 110 -5.46 -21.83 -3.44
N LEU A 111 -5.98 -20.62 -3.62
CA LEU A 111 -6.99 -20.07 -2.71
C LEU A 111 -8.34 -20.80 -2.80
N LYS A 112 -8.54 -21.62 -3.83
CA LYS A 112 -9.72 -22.48 -4.03
C LYS A 112 -9.44 -23.95 -3.67
N CYS A 113 -8.22 -24.28 -3.27
CA CYS A 113 -7.86 -25.63 -2.85
C CYS A 113 -8.44 -25.96 -1.48
N LYS A 114 -8.67 -27.25 -1.25
CA LYS A 114 -9.04 -27.76 0.08
C LYS A 114 -7.88 -27.55 1.05
N LYS A 115 -8.22 -27.32 2.31
CA LYS A 115 -7.25 -27.26 3.41
C LYS A 115 -6.36 -28.51 3.41
N ASN A 116 -5.07 -28.29 3.61
CA ASN A 116 -4.07 -29.34 3.80
C ASN A 116 -3.12 -28.93 4.95
N SER A 117 -2.13 -29.76 5.30
CA SER A 117 -1.19 -29.50 6.40
C SER A 117 0.26 -29.67 5.93
N PHE A 118 1.08 -28.62 6.10
CA PHE A 118 2.48 -28.61 5.69
C PHE A 118 3.43 -28.23 6.82
N HIS A 119 4.57 -28.94 6.91
CA HIS A 119 5.63 -28.59 7.85
C HIS A 119 6.35 -27.31 7.45
N PHE A 120 6.46 -27.04 6.15
CA PHE A 120 7.06 -25.82 5.62
C PHE A 120 6.16 -25.16 4.58
N ILE A 121 5.95 -23.86 4.70
CA ILE A 121 5.27 -23.06 3.69
C ILE A 121 6.17 -21.89 3.32
N ILE A 122 6.65 -21.90 2.08
CA ILE A 122 7.68 -20.97 1.62
C ILE A 122 7.23 -20.36 0.31
N GLY A 123 7.25 -19.03 0.19
CA GLY A 123 6.79 -18.42 -1.05
C GLY A 123 6.94 -16.92 -1.16
N ASN A 124 6.60 -16.43 -2.35
CA ASN A 124 6.51 -15.02 -2.70
C ASN A 124 5.12 -14.78 -3.32
N PRO A 125 4.06 -14.62 -2.50
CA PRO A 125 2.70 -14.47 -3.00
C PRO A 125 2.54 -13.27 -3.95
N PRO A 126 1.52 -13.23 -4.83
CA PRO A 126 1.43 -12.17 -5.85
C PRO A 126 1.13 -10.76 -5.29
N TYR A 127 1.84 -9.75 -5.82
CA TYR A 127 1.78 -8.34 -5.35
C TYR A 127 0.69 -7.56 -6.10
N ILE A 128 -0.56 -8.01 -6.02
CA ILE A 128 -1.70 -7.42 -6.75
C ILE A 128 -2.54 -6.57 -5.80
N THR A 129 -2.74 -5.30 -6.15
CA THR A 129 -3.56 -4.38 -5.33
C THR A 129 -5.05 -4.62 -5.55
N TYR A 130 -5.89 -4.16 -4.62
CA TYR A 130 -7.35 -4.21 -4.78
C TYR A 130 -7.83 -3.72 -6.16
N HIS A 131 -7.23 -2.65 -6.69
CA HIS A 131 -7.65 -2.00 -7.93
C HIS A 131 -7.39 -2.84 -9.18
N ASP A 132 -6.37 -3.70 -9.12
CA ASP A 132 -5.95 -4.54 -10.23
C ASP A 132 -6.65 -5.92 -10.23
N LEU A 133 -7.33 -6.27 -9.13
CA LEU A 133 -8.19 -7.46 -9.05
C LEU A 133 -9.46 -7.31 -9.90
N SER A 134 -9.86 -8.39 -10.56
CA SER A 134 -11.16 -8.50 -11.23
C SER A 134 -12.31 -8.43 -10.21
N THR A 135 -13.49 -8.03 -10.66
CA THR A 135 -14.69 -8.01 -9.80
C THR A 135 -15.00 -9.38 -9.22
N GLU A 136 -14.88 -10.44 -10.02
CA GLU A 136 -15.09 -11.83 -9.59
C GLU A 136 -14.12 -12.24 -8.47
N HIS A 137 -12.83 -11.94 -8.61
CA HIS A 137 -11.85 -12.23 -7.57
C HIS A 137 -12.14 -11.44 -6.29
N ARG A 138 -12.55 -10.17 -6.40
CA ARG A 138 -12.91 -9.38 -5.20
C ARG A 138 -14.10 -9.98 -4.46
N ILE A 139 -15.12 -10.47 -5.16
CA ILE A 139 -16.29 -11.11 -4.57
C ILE A 139 -15.86 -12.40 -3.87
N PHE A 140 -15.17 -13.29 -4.60
CA PHE A 140 -14.66 -14.54 -4.06
C PHE A 140 -13.82 -14.33 -2.78
N LEU A 141 -12.90 -13.38 -2.79
CA LEU A 141 -12.02 -13.13 -1.65
C LEU A 141 -12.78 -12.58 -0.44
N LYS A 142 -13.77 -11.71 -0.65
CA LYS A 142 -14.63 -11.19 0.42
C LYS A 142 -15.50 -12.26 1.08
N GLU A 143 -15.96 -13.22 0.30
CA GLU A 143 -16.82 -14.30 0.78
C GLU A 143 -16.04 -15.38 1.53
N ASN A 144 -14.77 -15.62 1.17
CA ASN A 144 -14.02 -16.80 1.61
C ASN A 144 -12.88 -16.51 2.60
N PHE A 145 -12.46 -15.25 2.77
CA PHE A 145 -11.31 -14.90 3.61
C PHE A 145 -11.64 -13.75 4.58
N GLU A 146 -11.44 -13.98 5.88
CA GLU A 146 -11.77 -13.00 6.93
C GLU A 146 -10.94 -11.72 6.77
N THR A 147 -9.67 -11.87 6.42
CA THR A 147 -8.75 -10.75 6.19
C THR A 147 -9.13 -9.88 4.99
N CYS A 148 -10.03 -10.37 4.13
CA CYS A 148 -10.47 -9.71 2.91
C CYS A 148 -11.94 -9.24 2.95
N LYS A 149 -12.69 -9.47 4.03
CA LYS A 149 -14.13 -9.09 4.10
C LYS A 149 -14.41 -7.62 3.85
N GLU A 150 -13.52 -6.73 4.29
CA GLU A 150 -13.74 -5.29 4.33
C GLU A 150 -12.65 -4.48 3.63
N GLY A 151 -13.01 -3.29 3.15
CA GLY A 151 -12.06 -2.32 2.62
C GLY A 151 -11.42 -2.72 1.28
N ARG A 152 -10.19 -2.23 1.07
CA ARG A 152 -9.38 -2.43 -0.15
C ARG A 152 -8.15 -3.27 0.18
N PHE A 153 -8.36 -4.56 0.36
CA PHE A 153 -7.31 -5.53 0.63
C PHE A 153 -6.42 -5.77 -0.60
N ASP A 154 -5.16 -6.13 -0.36
CA ASP A 154 -4.26 -6.60 -1.41
C ASP A 154 -4.36 -8.13 -1.52
N TYR A 155 -4.11 -8.68 -2.70
CA TYR A 155 -4.36 -10.10 -2.99
C TYR A 155 -3.55 -11.05 -2.09
N CYS A 156 -2.32 -10.67 -1.74
CA CYS A 156 -1.46 -11.44 -0.85
C CYS A 156 -2.06 -11.69 0.55
N TYR A 157 -3.07 -10.92 1.00
CA TYR A 157 -3.65 -11.11 2.33
C TYR A 157 -4.35 -12.48 2.44
N ALA A 158 -5.06 -12.90 1.40
CA ALA A 158 -5.69 -14.22 1.34
C ALA A 158 -4.66 -15.36 1.27
N PHE A 159 -3.52 -15.16 0.62
CA PHE A 159 -2.41 -16.14 0.61
C PHE A 159 -1.78 -16.30 2.00
N ILE A 160 -1.66 -15.20 2.75
CA ILE A 160 -1.18 -15.23 4.14
C ILE A 160 -2.18 -15.98 5.02
N GLU A 161 -3.47 -15.67 4.92
CA GLU A 161 -4.52 -16.36 5.67
C GLU A 161 -4.59 -17.86 5.35
N ALA A 162 -4.60 -18.21 4.06
CA ALA A 162 -4.58 -19.61 3.62
C ALA A 162 -3.30 -20.35 4.02
N GLY A 163 -2.14 -19.68 3.93
CA GLY A 163 -0.86 -20.25 4.35
C GLY A 163 -0.84 -20.58 5.84
N LEU A 164 -1.27 -19.64 6.70
CA LEU A 164 -1.35 -19.87 8.14
C LEU A 164 -2.38 -20.95 8.51
N ARG A 165 -3.51 -21.01 7.78
CA ARG A 165 -4.52 -22.08 7.93
C ARG A 165 -3.96 -23.47 7.64
N ASP A 166 -3.10 -23.57 6.62
CA ASP A 166 -2.57 -24.83 6.12
C ASP A 166 -1.22 -25.21 6.77
N LEU A 167 -0.78 -24.43 7.76
CA LEU A 167 0.44 -24.69 8.54
C LEU A 167 0.23 -25.82 9.54
N ALA A 168 1.14 -26.79 9.58
CA ALA A 168 1.17 -27.85 10.60
C ALA A 168 1.44 -27.26 12.00
N ASP A 169 1.19 -28.05 13.05
CA ASP A 169 1.35 -27.56 14.44
C ASP A 169 2.82 -27.28 14.80
N ASP A 170 3.75 -28.11 14.32
CA ASP A 170 5.20 -27.89 14.37
C ASP A 170 5.74 -27.15 13.14
N GLY A 171 4.84 -26.65 12.29
CA GLY A 171 5.18 -26.08 10.99
C GLY A 171 5.75 -24.67 11.05
N LYS A 172 6.51 -24.31 10.02
CA LYS A 172 7.10 -22.97 9.83
C LYS A 172 6.74 -22.38 8.48
N LEU A 173 6.43 -21.09 8.47
CA LEU A 173 6.09 -20.33 7.28
C LEU A 173 7.08 -19.20 7.08
N ALA A 174 7.57 -19.04 5.84
CA ALA A 174 8.32 -17.87 5.40
C ALA A 174 7.69 -17.29 4.12
N TYR A 175 7.25 -16.04 4.17
CA TYR A 175 6.80 -15.34 2.97
C TYR A 175 7.54 -14.04 2.74
N LEU A 176 7.96 -13.85 1.49
CA LEU A 176 8.37 -12.55 0.95
C LEU A 176 7.11 -11.81 0.50
N ILE A 177 6.77 -10.72 1.17
CA ILE A 177 5.51 -9.96 0.95
C ILE A 177 5.76 -8.45 0.86
N PRO A 178 4.81 -7.67 0.31
CA PRO A 178 4.93 -6.23 0.26
C PRO A 178 5.02 -5.60 1.66
N TYR A 179 5.87 -4.58 1.81
CA TYR A 179 5.95 -3.76 3.03
C TYR A 179 4.61 -3.09 3.37
N SER A 180 3.72 -2.91 2.38
CA SER A 180 2.38 -2.36 2.60
C SER A 180 1.54 -3.19 3.58
N VAL A 181 1.77 -4.50 3.73
CA VAL A 181 1.05 -5.35 4.69
C VAL A 181 1.18 -4.79 6.12
N ILE A 182 2.36 -4.30 6.48
CA ILE A 182 2.63 -3.77 7.83
C ILE A 182 2.29 -2.27 8.00
N ARG A 183 1.77 -1.60 6.95
CA ARG A 183 1.51 -0.15 6.91
C ARG A 183 0.10 0.24 6.46
N ASN A 184 -0.50 -0.53 5.57
CA ASN A 184 -1.77 -0.20 4.93
C ASN A 184 -2.89 -0.29 5.96
N LYS A 185 -3.75 0.74 6.03
CA LYS A 185 -4.90 0.74 6.94
C LYS A 185 -5.84 -0.45 6.70
N HIS A 186 -5.94 -0.92 5.45
CA HIS A 186 -6.79 -2.07 5.10
C HIS A 186 -6.16 -3.43 5.43
N ALA A 187 -4.91 -3.46 5.92
CA ALA A 187 -4.23 -4.68 6.33
C ALA A 187 -4.35 -4.97 7.85
N GLU A 188 -5.24 -4.30 8.57
CA GLU A 188 -5.38 -4.51 10.02
C GLU A 188 -5.75 -5.95 10.38
N LYS A 189 -6.79 -6.51 9.75
CA LYS A 189 -7.20 -7.90 9.99
C LYS A 189 -6.07 -8.90 9.70
N VAL A 190 -5.38 -8.76 8.57
CA VAL A 190 -4.25 -9.65 8.25
C VAL A 190 -3.06 -9.45 9.19
N ARG A 191 -2.78 -8.24 9.68
CA ARG A 191 -1.74 -8.01 10.69
C ARG A 191 -2.10 -8.68 12.01
N MET A 192 -3.34 -8.59 12.47
CA MET A 192 -3.78 -9.28 13.68
C MET A 192 -3.59 -10.79 13.54
N LEU A 193 -4.00 -11.36 12.39
CA LEU A 193 -3.78 -12.77 12.10
C LEU A 193 -2.29 -13.13 12.09
N ILE A 194 -1.44 -12.39 11.38
CA ILE A 194 0.02 -12.65 11.34
C ILE A 194 0.61 -12.60 12.75
N LYS A 195 0.22 -11.61 13.57
CA LYS A 195 0.76 -11.37 14.92
C LYS A 195 0.65 -12.60 15.82
N GLU A 196 -0.44 -13.37 15.71
CA GLU A 196 -0.63 -14.61 16.47
C GLU A 196 0.53 -15.60 16.23
N TYR A 197 0.93 -15.76 14.97
CA TYR A 197 1.94 -16.74 14.55
C TYR A 197 3.36 -16.16 14.40
N LEU A 198 3.52 -14.85 14.50
CA LEU A 198 4.76 -14.17 14.13
C LEU A 198 5.94 -14.58 15.02
N LYS A 199 7.05 -14.98 14.40
CA LYS A 199 8.35 -15.23 15.04
C LYS A 199 9.36 -14.14 14.72
N GLY A 200 9.32 -13.61 13.52
CA GLY A 200 10.17 -12.49 13.17
C GLY A 200 9.94 -11.88 11.80
N ILE A 201 10.67 -10.79 11.54
CA ILE A 201 10.58 -9.99 10.33
C ILE A 201 11.99 -9.64 9.85
N ILE A 202 12.25 -9.82 8.56
CA ILE A 202 13.40 -9.23 7.87
C ILE A 202 12.89 -8.09 7.00
N ASP A 203 13.33 -6.87 7.29
CA ASP A 203 12.90 -5.64 6.62
C ASP A 203 13.92 -5.20 5.55
N TYR A 204 13.46 -5.09 4.31
CA TYR A 204 14.23 -4.59 3.18
C TYR A 204 13.87 -3.17 2.75
N LYS A 205 13.22 -2.39 3.61
CA LYS A 205 12.91 -0.99 3.36
C LYS A 205 14.13 -0.22 2.85
N GLY A 206 13.98 0.39 1.69
CA GLY A 206 15.04 1.16 1.03
C GLY A 206 16.07 0.32 0.28
N ILE A 207 15.85 -0.99 0.13
CA ILE A 207 16.60 -1.89 -0.75
C ILE A 207 15.70 -2.29 -1.93
N GLN A 208 16.21 -2.20 -3.15
CA GLN A 208 15.49 -2.63 -4.34
C GLN A 208 15.74 -4.13 -4.58
N LEU A 209 14.73 -4.96 -4.32
CA LEU A 209 14.84 -6.42 -4.49
C LEU A 209 14.66 -6.85 -5.96
N PHE A 210 13.85 -6.10 -6.70
CA PHE A 210 13.47 -6.43 -8.06
C PHE A 210 13.71 -5.22 -8.97
N PRO A 211 14.38 -5.39 -10.13
CA PRO A 211 14.77 -4.27 -11.00
C PRO A 211 13.63 -3.37 -11.47
N LYS A 212 12.38 -3.87 -11.49
CA LYS A 212 11.20 -3.17 -12.03
C LYS A 212 10.08 -2.93 -11.00
N ILE A 213 10.28 -3.30 -9.74
CA ILE A 213 9.29 -3.08 -8.67
C ILE A 213 9.81 -2.00 -7.72
N LEU A 214 9.02 -0.93 -7.55
CA LEU A 214 9.32 0.18 -6.64
C LEU A 214 8.93 -0.13 -5.18
N THR A 215 8.04 -1.09 -4.97
CA THR A 215 7.53 -1.46 -3.66
C THR A 215 8.60 -2.17 -2.83
N SER A 216 8.87 -1.67 -1.62
CA SER A 216 9.68 -2.39 -0.61
C SER A 216 9.00 -3.70 -0.21
N SER A 217 9.80 -4.69 0.20
CA SER A 217 9.32 -5.99 0.70
C SER A 217 9.82 -6.27 2.12
N ILE A 218 9.19 -7.25 2.76
CA ILE A 218 9.65 -7.87 4.01
C ILE A 218 9.58 -9.38 3.87
N ILE A 219 10.39 -10.12 4.63
CA ILE A 219 10.10 -11.52 4.93
C ILE A 219 9.41 -11.57 6.29
N ILE A 220 8.29 -12.27 6.38
CA ILE A 220 7.70 -12.69 7.65
C ILE A 220 8.03 -14.15 7.93
N MET A 221 8.37 -14.45 9.17
CA MET A 221 8.57 -15.81 9.69
C MET A 221 7.46 -16.11 10.69
N CYS A 222 6.73 -17.20 10.51
CA CYS A 222 5.60 -17.58 11.35
C CYS A 222 5.67 -19.05 11.77
N ASN A 223 5.19 -19.36 12.97
CA ASN A 223 4.92 -20.72 13.46
C ASN A 223 3.80 -20.68 14.52
N LYS A 224 3.32 -21.84 14.99
CA LYS A 224 2.23 -21.88 16.00
C LYS A 224 2.68 -21.79 17.45
N GLU A 225 3.98 -21.68 17.72
CA GLU A 225 4.43 -21.59 19.11
C GLU A 225 4.16 -20.20 19.67
N ASN A 226 3.64 -20.14 20.89
CA ASN A 226 3.34 -18.89 21.54
C ASN A 226 4.62 -18.22 22.07
N ASN A 227 5.02 -17.11 21.45
CA ASN A 227 6.10 -16.26 21.92
C ASN A 227 5.60 -14.83 22.08
N ASP A 228 5.94 -14.18 23.19
CA ASP A 228 5.60 -12.78 23.45
C ASP A 228 6.47 -11.81 22.65
N ASN A 229 7.64 -12.26 22.19
CA ASN A 229 8.61 -11.44 21.49
C ASN A 229 8.88 -11.95 20.06
N ILE A 230 9.27 -11.02 19.19
CA ILE A 230 9.66 -11.29 17.80
C ILE A 230 11.06 -10.76 17.51
N TYR A 231 11.77 -11.48 16.64
CA TYR A 231 13.01 -10.99 16.05
C TYR A 231 12.73 -10.01 14.90
N TYR A 232 13.42 -8.89 14.86
CA TYR A 232 13.34 -7.92 13.76
C TYR A 232 14.74 -7.59 13.24
N TRP A 233 14.93 -7.59 11.92
CA TRP A 233 16.19 -7.20 11.28
C TRP A 233 15.97 -6.19 10.14
N SER A 234 16.43 -4.95 10.32
CA SER A 234 16.58 -3.99 9.21
C SER A 234 17.84 -4.32 8.41
N LYS A 235 17.67 -4.78 7.18
CA LYS A 235 18.81 -5.12 6.30
C LYS A 235 19.59 -3.90 5.84
N LYS A 236 18.90 -2.78 5.64
CA LYS A 236 19.54 -1.55 5.16
C LYS A 236 20.46 -0.96 6.22
N ASP A 237 19.99 -0.95 7.47
CA ASP A 237 20.69 -0.30 8.58
C ASP A 237 21.58 -1.28 9.36
N GLY A 238 21.46 -2.59 9.09
CA GLY A 238 22.17 -3.64 9.84
C GLY A 238 21.66 -3.84 11.27
N VAL A 239 20.53 -3.23 11.63
CA VAL A 239 20.00 -3.20 13.00
C VAL A 239 19.14 -4.42 13.28
N GLN A 240 19.42 -5.11 14.39
CA GLN A 240 18.62 -6.23 14.89
C GLN A 240 17.99 -5.85 16.24
N LYS A 241 16.72 -6.21 16.43
CA LYS A 241 15.94 -5.90 17.63
C LYS A 241 15.12 -7.12 18.06
N ASN A 242 14.89 -7.24 19.36
CA ASN A 242 13.87 -8.13 19.90
C ASN A 242 12.71 -7.25 20.38
N LEU A 243 11.50 -7.48 19.85
CA LEU A 243 10.36 -6.60 20.05
C LEU A 243 9.20 -7.36 20.68
N SER A 244 8.55 -6.78 21.68
CA SER A 244 7.31 -7.33 22.22
C SER A 244 6.21 -7.28 21.15
N LYS A 245 5.50 -8.40 20.96
CA LYS A 245 4.30 -8.48 20.12
C LYS A 245 3.24 -7.49 20.56
N GLU A 246 3.15 -7.18 21.84
CA GLU A 246 2.18 -6.19 22.37
C GLU A 246 2.39 -4.81 21.75
N SER A 247 3.63 -4.44 21.41
CA SER A 247 3.93 -3.16 20.74
C SER A 247 3.41 -3.08 19.29
N LEU A 248 3.05 -4.22 18.69
CA LEU A 248 2.59 -4.33 17.31
C LEU A 248 1.08 -4.02 17.20
N ILE A 249 0.72 -2.75 17.42
CA ILE A 249 -0.67 -2.25 17.39
C ILE A 249 -0.87 -1.36 16.15
N GLY A 250 -2.01 -1.50 15.47
CA GLY A 250 -2.30 -0.70 14.28
C GLY A 250 -1.24 -0.91 13.20
N LYS A 251 -0.57 0.16 12.75
CA LYS A 251 0.59 0.08 11.84
C LYS A 251 1.85 -0.27 12.63
N TRP A 252 2.63 -1.27 12.20
CA TRP A 252 3.80 -1.74 12.95
C TRP A 252 5.03 -0.87 12.73
N ILE A 253 5.32 0.05 13.65
CA ILE A 253 6.47 0.95 13.56
C ILE A 253 7.55 0.45 14.52
N PHE A 254 8.72 0.09 13.99
CA PHE A 254 9.80 -0.57 14.76
C PHE A 254 10.86 0.40 15.31
N ASP A 255 10.77 1.69 14.97
CA ASP A 255 11.72 2.74 15.37
C ASP A 255 11.07 3.79 16.31
N LYS A 256 10.09 3.37 17.12
CA LYS A 256 9.53 4.25 18.14
C LYS A 256 10.52 4.41 19.29
N GLU A 257 11.08 5.61 19.42
CA GLU A 257 11.59 6.09 20.69
C GLU A 257 10.38 6.65 21.45
N GLN A 258 10.15 6.15 22.67
CA GLN A 258 9.18 6.75 23.60
C GLN A 258 9.93 7.83 24.39
N GLU A 259 9.62 9.09 24.12
CA GLU A 259 10.01 10.20 25.01
C GLU A 259 8.75 10.72 25.69
N GLU A 260 8.71 10.63 27.02
CA GLU A 260 7.55 10.99 27.86
C GLU A 260 7.24 12.49 27.86
N SER A 261 8.13 13.33 27.34
CA SER A 261 8.02 14.80 27.34
C SER A 261 7.52 15.42 26.02
N LEU A 262 7.23 14.62 24.99
CA LEU A 262 6.86 15.15 23.67
C LEU A 262 5.36 15.42 23.51
N ARG A 263 5.04 16.44 22.71
CA ARG A 263 3.67 16.86 22.39
C ARG A 263 3.20 16.22 21.08
N ARG A 264 1.97 15.70 21.03
CA ARG A 264 1.41 15.13 19.79
C ARG A 264 0.84 16.20 18.88
N PHE A 265 1.23 16.22 17.61
CA PHE A 265 0.84 17.23 16.62
C PHE A 265 -0.69 17.36 16.46
N GLY A 266 -1.39 16.23 16.42
CA GLY A 266 -2.85 16.16 16.27
C GLY A 266 -3.64 16.73 17.45
N ASP A 267 -3.00 16.97 18.60
CA ASP A 267 -3.65 17.58 19.76
C ASP A 267 -3.73 19.11 19.63
N TYR A 268 -2.98 19.70 18.69
CA TYR A 268 -2.91 21.15 18.46
C TYR A 268 -3.38 21.56 17.06
N PHE A 269 -3.21 20.67 16.08
CA PHE A 269 -3.50 20.94 14.68
C PHE A 269 -4.34 19.83 14.07
N LYS A 270 -5.36 20.22 13.29
CA LYS A 270 -6.14 19.28 12.49
C LYS A 270 -5.52 19.15 11.11
N VAL A 271 -5.23 17.92 10.70
CA VAL A 271 -4.79 17.62 9.34
C VAL A 271 -5.97 17.04 8.57
N SER A 272 -6.18 17.46 7.33
CA SER A 272 -7.30 17.04 6.50
C SER A 272 -6.87 16.86 5.05
N ASN A 273 -7.47 15.90 4.34
CA ASN A 273 -7.24 15.80 2.90
C ASN A 273 -7.83 17.04 2.20
N SER A 274 -7.14 17.51 1.17
CA SER A 274 -7.64 18.54 0.24
C SER A 274 -8.99 18.17 -0.40
N VAL A 275 -9.68 19.15 -1.00
CA VAL A 275 -10.92 18.87 -1.73
C VAL A 275 -10.64 17.89 -2.87
N ALA A 276 -11.58 16.98 -3.12
CA ALA A 276 -11.44 15.96 -4.13
C ALA A 276 -12.52 16.14 -5.20
N THR A 277 -12.17 16.92 -6.23
CA THR A 277 -13.01 17.10 -7.42
C THR A 277 -13.23 15.75 -8.13
N LEU A 278 -12.28 14.81 -8.05
CA LEU A 278 -12.23 13.57 -8.84
C LEU A 278 -12.19 13.79 -10.37
N TYR A 279 -12.01 15.04 -10.84
CA TYR A 279 -11.70 15.37 -12.24
C TYR A 279 -11.20 16.82 -12.36
N ASN A 280 -9.95 17.06 -11.94
CA ASN A 280 -9.39 18.42 -11.85
C ASN A 280 -9.47 19.19 -13.18
N ASP A 281 -9.32 18.54 -14.33
CA ASP A 281 -9.38 19.17 -15.65
C ASP A 281 -10.68 19.96 -15.90
N ALA A 282 -11.79 19.58 -15.24
CA ALA A 282 -13.06 20.30 -15.36
C ALA A 282 -13.24 21.41 -14.33
N PHE A 283 -12.45 21.46 -13.25
CA PHE A 283 -12.69 22.40 -12.14
C PHE A 283 -11.53 23.36 -11.92
N VAL A 284 -10.29 22.95 -12.18
CA VAL A 284 -9.08 23.75 -11.95
C VAL A 284 -8.55 24.26 -13.27
N PHE A 285 -8.33 25.56 -13.39
CA PHE A 285 -7.89 26.21 -14.62
C PHE A 285 -7.00 27.42 -14.34
N GLU A 286 -6.30 27.91 -15.36
CA GLU A 286 -5.59 29.20 -15.30
C GLU A 286 -6.40 30.21 -16.11
N ALA A 287 -6.74 31.35 -15.51
CA ALA A 287 -7.44 32.42 -16.21
C ALA A 287 -6.48 33.12 -17.18
N LYS A 288 -6.96 33.39 -18.40
CA LYS A 288 -6.20 34.18 -19.39
C LYS A 288 -6.34 35.68 -19.12
N GLU A 289 -7.57 36.09 -18.88
CA GLU A 289 -7.99 37.46 -18.62
C GLU A 289 -9.15 37.44 -17.62
N GLU A 290 -9.45 38.58 -17.03
CA GLU A 290 -10.58 38.76 -16.12
C GLU A 290 -11.20 40.16 -16.27
N ASP A 291 -12.50 40.27 -16.07
CA ASP A 291 -13.21 41.53 -15.87
C ASP A 291 -13.97 41.49 -14.54
N ASP A 292 -14.85 42.45 -14.25
CA ASP A 292 -15.56 42.51 -12.96
C ASP A 292 -16.48 41.31 -12.68
N LEU A 293 -16.94 40.60 -13.72
CA LEU A 293 -17.95 39.55 -13.62
C LEU A 293 -17.43 38.16 -14.00
N PHE A 294 -16.37 38.08 -14.80
CA PHE A 294 -15.95 36.82 -15.42
C PHE A 294 -14.43 36.58 -15.39
N PHE A 295 -14.08 35.29 -15.34
CA PHE A 295 -12.78 34.79 -15.78
C PHE A 295 -12.87 34.23 -17.19
N TYR A 296 -11.93 34.62 -18.06
CA TYR A 296 -11.88 34.19 -19.45
C TYR A 296 -10.92 33.01 -19.64
N LEU A 297 -11.40 31.98 -20.36
CA LEU A 297 -10.66 30.80 -20.78
C LEU A 297 -10.46 30.82 -22.30
N GLN A 298 -9.78 29.81 -22.84
CA GLN A 298 -9.62 29.69 -24.29
C GLN A 298 -10.96 29.61 -25.03
N ASP A 299 -11.93 28.87 -24.48
CA ASP A 299 -13.19 28.55 -25.15
C ASP A 299 -14.42 28.85 -24.26
N GLY A 300 -14.47 30.06 -23.70
CA GLY A 300 -15.61 30.55 -22.91
C GLY A 300 -15.19 31.40 -21.72
N LYS A 301 -16.16 31.66 -20.84
CA LYS A 301 -15.98 32.42 -19.60
C LYS A 301 -16.68 31.73 -18.44
N ILE A 302 -16.32 32.09 -17.21
CA ILE A 302 -16.91 31.55 -15.98
C ILE A 302 -17.20 32.73 -15.05
N GLU A 303 -18.40 32.74 -14.45
CA GLU A 303 -18.82 33.73 -13.47
C GLU A 303 -17.88 33.74 -12.25
N LYS A 304 -17.40 34.92 -11.86
CA LYS A 304 -16.43 35.11 -10.76
C LYS A 304 -16.95 34.64 -9.40
N ASP A 305 -18.24 34.77 -9.15
CA ASP A 305 -18.88 34.42 -7.87
C ASP A 305 -18.73 32.93 -7.48
N LEU A 306 -18.42 32.06 -8.44
CA LEU A 306 -18.15 30.64 -8.20
C LEU A 306 -16.65 30.30 -8.11
N VAL A 307 -15.75 31.25 -8.34
CA VAL A 307 -14.34 30.95 -8.61
C VAL A 307 -13.47 31.44 -7.46
N PHE A 308 -12.63 30.53 -6.97
CA PHE A 308 -11.67 30.81 -5.90
C PHE A 308 -10.24 30.56 -6.39
N ASP A 309 -9.27 31.12 -5.67
CA ASP A 309 -7.88 30.72 -5.84
C ASP A 309 -7.69 29.26 -5.47
N ALA A 310 -6.92 28.53 -6.26
CA ALA A 310 -6.68 27.11 -6.11
C ALA A 310 -5.22 26.84 -5.79
N VAL A 311 -4.97 25.96 -4.82
CA VAL A 311 -3.60 25.70 -4.37
C VAL A 311 -3.29 24.21 -4.18
N SER A 312 -2.05 23.86 -4.52
CA SER A 312 -1.37 22.61 -4.18
C SER A 312 0.11 22.92 -4.01
N VAL A 313 0.89 22.02 -3.40
CA VAL A 313 2.36 22.19 -3.32
C VAL A 313 2.98 22.39 -4.71
N LYS A 314 2.42 21.73 -5.75
CA LYS A 314 2.91 21.87 -7.13
C LYS A 314 2.56 23.25 -7.71
N SER A 315 1.32 23.70 -7.56
CA SER A 315 0.90 25.00 -8.10
C SER A 315 1.48 26.18 -7.32
N GLU A 316 1.75 26.03 -6.03
CA GLU A 316 2.43 27.05 -5.23
C GLU A 316 3.85 27.31 -5.75
N LYS A 317 4.61 26.25 -6.04
CA LYS A 317 5.94 26.37 -6.65
C LYS A 317 5.92 27.03 -8.04
N LYS A 318 4.83 26.85 -8.78
CA LYS A 318 4.61 27.52 -10.08
C LYS A 318 4.28 29.00 -9.87
N TYR A 319 3.39 29.32 -8.93
CA TYR A 319 3.03 30.68 -8.61
C TYR A 319 4.23 31.52 -8.17
N GLN A 320 5.08 31.00 -7.29
CA GLN A 320 6.30 31.70 -6.84
C GLN A 320 7.26 32.12 -7.97
N LYS A 321 7.10 31.54 -9.17
CA LYS A 321 7.91 31.87 -10.36
C LYS A 321 7.19 32.73 -11.39
N SER A 322 5.85 32.68 -11.41
CA SER A 322 5.04 33.26 -12.50
C SER A 322 4.05 34.31 -12.03
N GLU A 323 3.83 34.42 -10.71
CA GLU A 323 2.79 35.24 -10.07
C GLU A 323 1.37 34.93 -10.56
N LYS A 324 1.17 33.82 -11.27
CA LYS A 324 -0.14 33.36 -11.75
C LYS A 324 -0.69 32.26 -10.86
N ARG A 325 -1.85 32.53 -10.23
CA ARG A 325 -2.59 31.56 -9.42
C ARG A 325 -3.50 30.71 -10.30
N ASP A 326 -3.51 29.40 -10.04
CA ASP A 326 -4.57 28.54 -10.54
C ASP A 326 -5.90 28.97 -9.89
N LYS A 327 -7.00 28.84 -10.62
CA LYS A 327 -8.37 29.09 -10.19
C LYS A 327 -9.14 27.78 -10.11
N ILE A 328 -10.18 27.74 -9.28
CA ILE A 328 -11.07 26.58 -9.16
C ILE A 328 -12.53 26.98 -9.08
N ILE A 329 -13.37 26.29 -9.85
CA ILE A 329 -14.84 26.39 -9.78
C ILE A 329 -15.30 25.69 -8.51
N PHE A 330 -15.96 26.42 -7.61
CA PHE A 330 -16.55 25.93 -6.37
C PHE A 330 -18.09 25.96 -6.46
N PRO A 331 -18.72 24.89 -6.97
CA PRO A 331 -20.14 24.86 -7.37
C PRO A 331 -21.11 24.70 -6.18
N TYR A 332 -20.95 25.52 -5.15
CA TYR A 332 -21.74 25.42 -3.92
C TYR A 332 -22.19 26.78 -3.38
N LYS A 333 -23.29 26.78 -2.63
CA LYS A 333 -23.73 27.95 -1.87
C LYS A 333 -22.95 28.03 -0.58
N ILE A 334 -22.51 29.22 -0.22
CA ILE A 334 -21.91 29.52 1.08
C ILE A 334 -22.90 30.39 1.84
N ILE A 335 -23.50 29.83 2.90
CA ILE A 335 -24.42 30.57 3.78
C ILE A 335 -23.84 30.53 5.19
N GLY A 336 -23.25 31.64 5.62
CA GLY A 336 -22.44 31.71 6.84
C GLY A 336 -21.24 30.77 6.72
N LYS A 337 -21.05 29.87 7.69
CA LYS A 337 -19.98 28.85 7.68
C LYS A 337 -20.38 27.51 7.04
N LYS A 338 -21.59 27.41 6.49
CA LYS A 338 -22.14 26.15 5.96
C LYS A 338 -22.19 26.17 4.44
N ILE A 339 -21.98 25.00 3.85
CA ILE A 339 -21.97 24.80 2.41
C ILE A 339 -23.18 23.96 2.01
N PHE A 340 -23.90 24.42 0.98
CA PHE A 340 -25.10 23.76 0.47
C PHE A 340 -25.00 23.51 -1.03
N SER A 341 -25.62 22.41 -1.46
CA SER A 341 -25.76 22.07 -2.88
C SER A 341 -26.76 23.00 -3.58
N TYR A 342 -26.48 23.29 -4.85
CA TYR A 342 -27.48 23.84 -5.77
C TYR A 342 -28.34 22.70 -6.34
N SER A 343 -29.60 23.00 -6.68
CA SER A 343 -30.29 22.17 -7.67
C SER A 343 -29.72 22.42 -9.06
N GLU A 344 -29.77 21.44 -9.98
CA GLU A 344 -29.26 21.65 -11.35
C GLU A 344 -29.96 22.82 -12.06
N LYS A 345 -31.27 22.97 -11.85
CA LYS A 345 -32.05 24.08 -12.41
C LYS A 345 -31.55 25.43 -11.91
N GLU A 346 -31.36 25.54 -10.60
CA GLU A 346 -30.85 26.76 -9.98
C GLU A 346 -29.43 27.07 -10.44
N PHE A 347 -28.53 26.08 -10.44
CA PHE A 347 -27.15 26.27 -10.88
C PHE A 347 -27.08 26.78 -12.32
N ARG A 348 -27.89 26.21 -13.22
CA ARG A 348 -27.99 26.64 -14.62
C ARG A 348 -28.54 28.07 -14.77
N GLN A 349 -29.50 28.46 -13.94
CA GLN A 349 -30.11 29.78 -14.01
C GLN A 349 -29.20 30.87 -13.45
N THR A 350 -28.50 30.57 -12.34
CA THR A 350 -27.61 31.52 -11.68
C THR A 350 -26.25 31.63 -12.37
N PHE A 351 -25.73 30.53 -12.93
CA PHE A 351 -24.38 30.46 -13.52
C PHE A 351 -24.41 29.78 -14.90
N PRO A 352 -25.08 30.39 -15.90
CA PRO A 352 -25.27 29.79 -17.22
C PRO A 352 -23.95 29.49 -17.96
N GLU A 353 -22.92 30.32 -17.80
CA GLU A 353 -21.63 30.15 -18.50
C GLU A 353 -20.83 29.01 -17.86
N CYS A 354 -20.72 28.98 -16.53
CA CYS A 354 -20.14 27.86 -15.82
C CYS A 354 -20.87 26.54 -16.08
N TYR A 355 -22.21 26.57 -16.14
CA TYR A 355 -23.01 25.39 -16.47
C TYR A 355 -22.67 24.87 -17.88
N ALA A 356 -22.64 25.77 -18.88
CA ALA A 356 -22.28 25.41 -20.24
C ALA A 356 -20.85 24.87 -20.35
N TYR A 357 -19.90 25.44 -19.60
CA TYR A 357 -18.52 24.96 -19.51
C TYR A 357 -18.43 23.54 -18.92
N LEU A 358 -19.06 23.28 -17.78
CA LEU A 358 -19.05 21.95 -17.16
C LEU A 358 -19.82 20.92 -17.99
N LEU A 359 -20.86 21.35 -18.72
CA LEU A 359 -21.65 20.48 -19.59
C LEU A 359 -20.79 19.81 -20.68
N LYS A 360 -19.77 20.51 -21.21
CA LYS A 360 -18.77 19.94 -22.14
C LYS A 360 -18.02 18.74 -21.55
N ASN A 361 -17.98 18.63 -20.22
CA ASN A 361 -17.31 17.56 -19.48
C ASN A 361 -18.28 16.56 -18.82
N LYS A 362 -19.60 16.70 -19.03
CA LYS A 362 -20.63 15.94 -18.29
C LYS A 362 -20.44 14.42 -18.35
N ASP A 363 -20.14 13.88 -19.53
CA ASP A 363 -19.92 12.42 -19.69
C ASP A 363 -18.75 11.91 -18.86
N LYS A 364 -17.67 12.70 -18.74
CA LYS A 364 -16.51 12.35 -17.91
C LYS A 364 -16.84 12.52 -16.43
N LEU A 365 -17.58 13.58 -16.08
CA LEU A 365 -18.01 13.85 -14.72
C LEU A 365 -18.94 12.76 -14.16
N LEU A 366 -19.84 12.22 -14.99
CA LEU A 366 -20.75 11.12 -14.63
C LEU A 366 -20.02 9.78 -14.44
N LYS A 367 -18.86 9.59 -15.07
CA LYS A 367 -18.03 8.37 -14.92
C LYS A 367 -17.18 8.37 -13.64
N ARG A 368 -17.14 9.47 -12.89
CA ARG A 368 -16.39 9.57 -11.63
C ARG A 368 -17.00 8.66 -10.57
N LYS A 369 -16.16 8.14 -9.67
CA LYS A 369 -16.61 7.39 -8.48
C LYS A 369 -17.02 8.35 -7.35
N SER A 370 -17.98 9.21 -7.66
CA SER A 370 -18.50 10.23 -6.74
C SER A 370 -19.22 9.60 -5.55
N SER A 371 -19.30 10.33 -4.44
CA SER A 371 -20.16 9.96 -3.32
C SER A 371 -21.64 9.96 -3.76
N GLU A 372 -22.45 9.14 -3.10
CA GLU A 372 -23.90 9.11 -3.31
C GLU A 372 -24.52 10.48 -3.01
N GLY A 373 -25.54 10.87 -3.78
CA GLY A 373 -26.25 12.14 -3.62
C GLY A 373 -25.54 13.38 -4.20
N VAL A 374 -24.31 13.25 -4.70
CA VAL A 374 -23.55 14.35 -5.31
C VAL A 374 -24.06 14.65 -6.73
N GLN A 375 -24.29 15.92 -7.04
CA GLN A 375 -24.69 16.37 -8.37
C GLN A 375 -23.53 16.21 -9.38
N TRP A 376 -23.84 16.00 -10.66
CA TRP A 376 -22.79 15.75 -11.67
C TRP A 376 -21.81 16.92 -11.83
N PHE A 377 -22.26 18.15 -11.55
CA PHE A 377 -21.46 19.38 -11.61
C PHE A 377 -20.73 19.70 -10.29
N GLU A 378 -20.91 18.90 -9.24
CA GLU A 378 -20.23 19.07 -7.94
C GLU A 378 -18.89 18.31 -7.88
N TYR A 379 -18.11 18.57 -6.83
CA TYR A 379 -16.94 17.76 -6.51
C TYR A 379 -17.36 16.34 -6.15
N GLY A 380 -16.59 15.34 -6.60
CA GLY A 380 -16.93 13.94 -6.36
C GLY A 380 -16.89 13.51 -4.88
N ARG A 381 -16.36 14.35 -3.99
CA ARG A 381 -16.17 14.10 -2.56
C ARG A 381 -16.43 15.38 -1.75
N VAL A 382 -17.32 15.30 -0.75
CA VAL A 382 -17.79 16.44 0.04
C VAL A 382 -17.18 16.52 1.45
N GLN A 383 -16.29 15.59 1.83
CA GLN A 383 -15.80 15.48 3.21
C GLN A 383 -15.00 16.71 3.68
N ALA A 384 -14.26 17.35 2.77
CA ALA A 384 -13.37 18.46 3.12
C ALA A 384 -14.05 19.83 3.03
N ILE A 385 -15.17 19.96 2.29
CA ILE A 385 -15.67 21.28 1.88
C ILE A 385 -16.05 22.15 3.08
N ASN A 386 -16.62 21.59 4.15
CA ASN A 386 -17.06 22.37 5.31
C ASN A 386 -15.94 22.91 6.21
N SER A 387 -14.68 22.56 5.95
CA SER A 387 -13.55 22.93 6.81
C SER A 387 -12.41 23.66 6.09
N ILE A 388 -12.61 24.06 4.83
CA ILE A 388 -11.56 24.71 4.03
C ILE A 388 -11.51 26.23 4.23
N PHE A 389 -12.60 26.94 4.54
CA PHE A 389 -12.62 28.42 4.63
C PHE A 389 -12.05 28.94 5.95
N VAL A 390 -10.77 28.67 6.16
CA VAL A 390 -9.94 29.08 7.30
C VAL A 390 -8.52 29.35 6.81
N GLU A 391 -7.73 30.11 7.56
CA GLU A 391 -6.29 30.12 7.35
C GLU A 391 -5.77 28.69 7.51
N LYS A 392 -4.88 28.27 6.60
CA LYS A 392 -4.35 26.91 6.62
C LYS A 392 -2.95 26.83 6.03
N LEU A 393 -2.27 25.74 6.34
CA LEU A 393 -1.08 25.30 5.62
C LEU A 393 -1.47 24.24 4.59
N ILE A 394 -0.66 24.07 3.56
CA ILE A 394 -0.76 22.96 2.60
C ILE A 394 0.53 22.15 2.54
N MET A 395 0.39 20.85 2.35
CA MET A 395 1.52 19.92 2.29
C MET A 395 1.20 18.72 1.38
N SER A 396 2.23 18.15 0.75
CA SER A 396 2.10 16.92 -0.05
C SER A 396 2.00 15.70 0.87
N VAL A 397 1.25 14.69 0.44
CA VAL A 397 1.22 13.36 1.10
C VAL A 397 2.36 12.45 0.65
N VAL A 398 3.04 12.78 -0.44
CA VAL A 398 4.26 12.12 -0.91
C VAL A 398 5.41 13.09 -0.74
N ILE A 399 6.31 12.76 0.18
CA ILE A 399 7.47 13.58 0.54
C ILE A 399 8.71 12.97 -0.09
N THR A 400 9.52 13.81 -0.75
CA THR A 400 10.80 13.43 -1.35
C THR A 400 11.85 14.42 -0.90
N ASN A 401 12.93 13.93 -0.28
CA ASN A 401 14.07 14.70 0.24
C ASN A 401 13.78 15.69 1.37
N ASN A 402 12.76 16.54 1.26
CA ASN A 402 12.39 17.53 2.26
C ASN A 402 10.88 17.81 2.26
N VAL A 403 10.37 18.27 3.40
CA VAL A 403 8.96 18.65 3.56
C VAL A 403 8.78 20.09 3.12
N ASN A 404 7.87 20.31 2.17
CA ASN A 404 7.51 21.64 1.68
C ASN A 404 6.11 21.98 2.20
N VAL A 405 6.02 23.07 2.96
CA VAL A 405 4.79 23.54 3.60
C VAL A 405 4.58 25.01 3.24
N TYR A 406 3.37 25.36 2.80
CA TYR A 406 3.05 26.72 2.37
C TYR A 406 1.78 27.22 3.03
N ASN A 407 1.71 28.52 3.30
CA ASN A 407 0.51 29.19 3.78
C ASN A 407 -0.51 29.29 2.64
N ALA A 408 -1.79 29.11 2.96
CA ALA A 408 -2.91 29.35 2.08
C ALA A 408 -3.96 30.20 2.82
N GLY A 409 -4.46 31.23 2.14
CA GLY A 409 -5.42 32.17 2.72
C GLY A 409 -6.78 31.54 2.99
N ILE A 410 -7.63 32.27 3.71
CA ILE A 410 -8.98 31.83 4.11
C ILE A 410 -9.77 31.33 2.90
N ASP A 411 -9.78 32.09 1.80
CA ASP A 411 -10.58 31.80 0.61
C ASP A 411 -9.85 30.95 -0.45
N THR A 412 -8.61 30.51 -0.19
CA THR A 412 -7.87 29.66 -1.12
C THR A 412 -8.24 28.19 -0.95
N ILE A 413 -8.60 27.49 -2.03
CA ILE A 413 -9.06 26.11 -1.98
C ILE A 413 -7.91 25.13 -2.29
N PRO A 414 -7.50 24.29 -1.32
CA PRO A 414 -6.50 23.27 -1.57
C PRO A 414 -7.11 22.08 -2.32
N TYR A 415 -6.57 21.74 -3.49
CA TYR A 415 -7.12 20.70 -4.39
C TYR A 415 -6.24 19.44 -4.51
N ALA A 416 -5.07 19.41 -3.86
CA ALA A 416 -4.21 18.24 -3.79
C ALA A 416 -3.32 18.24 -2.54
N GLY A 417 -3.12 17.04 -1.97
CA GLY A 417 -2.35 16.85 -0.74
C GLY A 417 -3.23 16.90 0.50
N VAL A 418 -2.70 17.52 1.55
CA VAL A 418 -3.40 17.80 2.80
C VAL A 418 -3.36 19.30 3.09
N PHE A 419 -4.33 19.75 3.86
CA PHE A 419 -4.27 21.04 4.52
C PHE A 419 -4.27 20.87 6.04
N ILE A 420 -3.65 21.82 6.73
CA ILE A 420 -3.51 21.84 8.19
C ILE A 420 -4.11 23.13 8.72
N ARG A 421 -4.96 23.02 9.74
CA ARG A 421 -5.55 24.16 10.46
C ARG A 421 -5.27 24.03 11.96
N THR A 422 -5.23 25.15 12.66
CA THR A 422 -5.21 25.15 14.13
C THR A 422 -6.53 24.62 14.69
N LEU A 423 -6.45 23.99 15.86
CA LEU A 423 -7.62 23.77 16.70
C LEU A 423 -7.93 25.06 17.49
N ASP A 424 -9.21 25.34 17.71
CA ASP A 424 -9.70 26.64 18.20
C ASP A 424 -9.08 27.06 19.55
N GLU A 425 -8.61 26.10 20.35
CA GLU A 425 -8.03 26.31 21.67
C GLU A 425 -6.51 26.64 21.64
N TYR A 426 -5.86 26.56 20.47
CA TYR A 426 -4.42 26.70 20.35
C TYR A 426 -3.95 28.06 19.81
N LYS A 427 -3.27 28.85 20.67
CA LYS A 427 -2.93 30.26 20.41
C LYS A 427 -1.67 30.50 19.56
N SER A 428 -0.75 29.53 19.46
CA SER A 428 0.53 29.74 18.76
C SER A 428 0.41 29.86 17.23
N GLY A 429 -0.75 29.55 16.66
CA GLY A 429 -1.04 29.76 15.23
C GLY A 429 -0.35 28.76 14.30
N LEU A 430 -0.51 28.96 12.99
CA LEU A 430 0.00 28.06 11.95
C LEU A 430 1.52 28.13 11.75
N ASN A 431 2.18 29.19 12.22
CA ASN A 431 3.63 29.34 12.05
C ASN A 431 4.41 28.26 12.80
N GLU A 432 4.01 27.93 14.03
CA GLU A 432 4.63 26.83 14.76
C GLU A 432 4.42 25.48 14.03
N ALA A 433 3.20 25.19 13.55
CA ALA A 433 2.97 23.99 12.74
C ALA A 433 3.92 23.93 11.54
N LYS A 434 4.13 25.05 10.86
CA LYS A 434 5.01 25.13 9.70
C LYS A 434 6.45 24.82 10.07
N GLU A 435 6.97 25.39 11.15
CA GLU A 435 8.33 25.11 11.64
C GLU A 435 8.50 23.64 12.03
N ILE A 436 7.54 23.07 12.78
CA ILE A 436 7.54 21.66 13.17
C ILE A 436 7.56 20.76 11.94
N LEU A 437 6.67 20.99 10.96
CA LEU A 437 6.56 20.17 9.77
C LEU A 437 7.75 20.35 8.80
N GLN A 438 8.50 21.44 8.88
CA GLN A 438 9.71 21.65 8.08
C GLN A 438 10.99 21.23 8.80
N SER A 439 10.89 20.79 10.06
CA SER A 439 12.03 20.35 10.86
C SER A 439 12.68 19.08 10.31
N LYS A 440 13.97 18.91 10.63
CA LYS A 440 14.72 17.68 10.35
C LYS A 440 14.11 16.49 11.11
N SER A 441 13.68 16.69 12.36
CA SER A 441 13.09 15.65 13.20
C SER A 441 11.79 15.10 12.59
N PHE A 442 10.93 15.96 12.06
CA PHE A 442 9.73 15.50 11.37
C PHE A 442 10.05 14.73 10.09
N TYR A 443 11.07 15.15 9.33
CA TYR A 443 11.50 14.39 8.16
C TYR A 443 12.06 13.01 8.52
N GLU A 444 12.85 12.89 9.59
CA GLU A 444 13.31 11.59 10.11
C GLU A 444 12.12 10.73 10.60
N TYR A 445 11.13 11.33 11.25
CA TYR A 445 9.88 10.64 11.60
C TYR A 445 9.15 10.10 10.38
N ILE A 446 9.03 10.89 9.30
CA ILE A 446 8.42 10.45 8.03
C ILE A 446 9.17 9.24 7.47
N LYS A 447 10.51 9.23 7.52
CA LYS A 447 11.29 8.07 7.07
C LYS A 447 10.97 6.84 7.90
N LYS A 448 10.73 6.97 9.21
CA LYS A 448 10.37 5.86 10.11
C LYS A 448 8.94 5.34 9.85
N CYS A 449 7.93 6.21 9.81
CA CYS A 449 6.51 5.82 9.77
C CYS A 449 5.92 5.69 8.35
N GLY A 450 6.44 6.44 7.38
CA GLY A 450 5.88 6.52 6.03
C GLY A 450 6.02 5.23 5.23
N THR A 451 5.10 5.02 4.29
CA THR A 451 5.15 3.91 3.33
C THR A 451 6.12 4.29 2.20
N PRO A 452 7.22 3.57 1.99
CA PRO A 452 8.13 3.84 0.88
C PRO A 452 7.41 3.72 -0.47
N THR A 453 7.62 4.71 -1.34
CA THR A 453 7.11 4.73 -2.73
C THR A 453 8.24 4.64 -3.75
N THR A 454 9.44 5.08 -3.37
CA THR A 454 10.72 4.88 -4.04
C THR A 454 11.79 4.72 -2.96
N THR A 455 13.07 4.65 -3.34
CA THR A 455 14.20 4.63 -2.40
C THR A 455 14.34 5.92 -1.56
N SER A 456 13.81 7.05 -2.04
CA SER A 456 13.93 8.38 -1.42
C SER A 456 12.60 9.09 -1.14
N SER A 457 11.47 8.47 -1.49
CA SER A 457 10.14 9.07 -1.37
C SER A 457 9.22 8.24 -0.48
N TYR A 458 8.55 8.92 0.45
CA TYR A 458 7.66 8.30 1.44
C TYR A 458 6.25 8.88 1.33
N ARG A 459 5.25 8.00 1.31
CA ARG A 459 3.85 8.38 1.43
C ARG A 459 3.42 8.33 2.90
N ILE A 460 2.80 9.39 3.36
CA ILE A 460 2.23 9.51 4.71
C ILE A 460 0.73 9.82 4.63
N SER A 461 -0.01 9.42 5.65
CA SER A 461 -1.43 9.72 5.80
C SER A 461 -1.64 10.89 6.76
N VAL A 462 -2.84 11.48 6.71
CA VAL A 462 -3.33 12.47 7.70
C VAL A 462 -3.02 12.02 9.13
N THR A 463 -3.35 10.77 9.46
CA THR A 463 -3.13 10.18 10.79
C THR A 463 -1.66 10.03 11.14
N ASP A 464 -0.77 9.79 10.16
CA ASP A 464 0.66 9.73 10.44
C ASP A 464 1.18 11.12 10.84
N ILE A 465 0.70 12.19 10.19
CA ILE A 465 1.06 13.57 10.53
C ILE A 465 0.51 13.95 11.91
N GLU A 466 -0.77 13.63 12.19
CA GLU A 466 -1.39 13.90 13.50
C GLU A 466 -0.73 13.11 14.65
N ASN A 467 -0.11 11.96 14.36
CA ASN A 467 0.59 11.14 15.37
C ASN A 467 2.09 11.42 15.49
N TYR A 468 2.57 12.53 14.94
CA TYR A 468 3.93 12.98 15.18
C TYR A 468 4.06 13.59 16.57
N TYR A 469 5.16 13.28 17.26
CA TYR A 469 5.50 13.81 18.57
C TYR A 469 6.72 14.73 18.43
N PHE A 470 6.64 15.94 19.00
CA PHE A 470 7.63 17.02 18.84
C PHE A 470 7.88 17.81 20.13
#